data_AF-A0A1I8CXD5-F1
#
_entry.id   AF-A0A1I8CXD5-F1
#
_cell.length_a   1.000
_cell.length_b   1.000
_cell.length_c   1.000
_cell.angle_alpha   90.00
_cell.angle_beta   90.00
_cell.angle_gamma   90.00
#
_symmetry.space_group_name_H-M   'P 1'
#
loop_
_entity.id
_entity.type
_entity.pdbx_description
1 polymer ?
#
loop_
_entity_poly.entity_id
_entity_poly.type
_entity_poly.pdbx_seq_one_letter_code
_entity_poly.pdbx_strand_id
1 'polypeptide(L)'
;MKPEVVVKVKQVARRQKANNRERNRMHGLNNAMDCLRKCVPLTTHHQKLSKIETLRLARNYITALKKMLNEPSNLFDLEYVTILCQGMSQTTTNMIATLTSKMSFL
;
A
#
# COMPACT_ATOMS: atom_id res chain seq x y z
N MET A 1 18.02 47.34 -9.11
CA MET A 1 18.49 45.98 -9.49
C MET A 1 18.37 45.81 -11.00
N LYS A 2 19.30 45.12 -11.65
CA LYS A 2 19.24 44.85 -13.10
C LYS A 2 17.98 44.00 -13.44
N PRO A 3 17.25 44.30 -14.52
CA PRO A 3 15.99 43.63 -14.87
C PRO A 3 16.13 42.10 -15.02
N GLU A 4 17.28 41.64 -15.50
CA GLU A 4 17.63 40.23 -15.63
C GLU A 4 17.63 39.47 -14.30
N VAL A 5 18.08 40.12 -13.22
CA VAL A 5 18.06 39.55 -11.86
C VAL A 5 16.63 39.37 -11.36
N VAL A 6 15.75 40.33 -11.65
CA VAL A 6 14.34 40.29 -11.23
C VAL A 6 13.58 39.16 -11.93
N VAL A 7 13.83 38.94 -13.22
CA VAL A 7 13.22 37.84 -13.99
C VAL A 7 13.67 36.49 -13.44
N LYS A 8 14.97 36.33 -13.14
CA LYS A 8 15.54 35.11 -12.57
C LYS A 8 14.95 34.79 -11.19
N VAL A 9 14.80 35.78 -10.32
CA VAL A 9 14.18 35.61 -8.98
C VAL A 9 12.72 35.17 -9.11
N LYS A 10 11.93 35.78 -10.00
CA LYS A 10 10.54 35.37 -10.25
C LYS A 10 10.44 33.93 -10.77
N GLN A 11 11.35 33.51 -11.63
CA GLN A 11 11.39 32.14 -12.15
C GLN A 11 11.69 31.12 -11.03
N VAL A 12 12.65 31.42 -10.17
CA VAL A 12 12.98 30.57 -9.00
C VAL A 12 11.78 30.45 -8.06
N ALA A 13 11.10 31.56 -7.75
CA ALA A 13 9.92 31.57 -6.89
C ALA A 13 8.77 30.71 -7.48
N ARG A 14 8.55 30.78 -8.80
CA ARG A 14 7.55 29.93 -9.49
C ARG A 14 7.88 28.44 -9.38
N ARG A 15 9.16 28.06 -9.58
CA ARG A 15 9.63 26.68 -9.44
C ARG A 15 9.46 26.18 -8.00
N GLN A 16 9.84 26.98 -7.00
CA GLN A 16 9.64 26.64 -5.59
C GLN A 16 8.16 26.43 -5.26
N LYS A 17 7.27 27.31 -5.73
CA LYS A 17 5.83 27.17 -5.55
C LYS A 17 5.31 25.88 -6.19
N ALA A 18 5.81 25.50 -7.37
CA ALA A 18 5.45 24.25 -8.04
C ALA A 18 5.93 23.01 -7.27
N ASN A 19 7.18 23.01 -6.83
CA ASN A 19 7.75 21.91 -6.03
C ASN A 19 6.99 21.71 -4.72
N ASN A 20 6.61 22.80 -4.04
CA ASN A 20 5.80 22.72 -2.82
C ASN A 20 4.42 22.09 -3.08
N ARG A 21 3.77 22.43 -4.20
CA ARG A 21 2.49 21.81 -4.58
C ARG A 21 2.64 20.31 -4.84
N GLU A 22 3.66 19.91 -5.59
CA GLU A 22 3.89 18.49 -5.89
C GLU A 22 4.23 17.69 -4.64
N ARG A 23 5.04 18.26 -3.74
CA ARG A 23 5.31 17.65 -2.43
C ARG A 23 4.04 17.45 -1.62
N ASN A 24 3.15 18.45 -1.55
CA ASN A 24 1.86 18.32 -0.86
C ASN A 24 0.96 17.24 -1.50
N ARG A 25 0.93 17.18 -2.83
CA ARG A 25 0.21 16.12 -3.57
C ARG A 25 0.74 14.73 -3.21
N MET A 26 2.07 14.58 -3.17
CA MET A 26 2.72 13.33 -2.80
C MET A 26 2.51 12.95 -1.34
N HIS A 27 2.46 13.92 -0.42
CA HIS A 27 2.05 13.66 0.97
C HIS A 27 0.62 13.09 1.04
N GLY A 28 -0.33 13.67 0.31
CA GLY A 28 -1.69 13.14 0.21
C GLY A 28 -1.73 11.70 -0.30
N LEU A 29 -0.98 11.41 -1.37
CA LEU A 29 -0.88 10.05 -1.92
C LEU A 29 -0.25 9.05 -0.94
N ASN A 30 0.83 9.44 -0.25
CA ASN A 30 1.48 8.58 0.72
C ASN A 30 0.59 8.31 1.94
N ASN A 31 -0.20 9.31 2.37
CA ASN A 31 -1.20 9.13 3.43
C ASN A 31 -2.28 8.13 3.01
N ALA A 32 -2.80 8.23 1.78
CA ALA A 32 -3.77 7.28 1.25
C ALA A 32 -3.19 5.84 1.17
N MET A 33 -1.91 5.71 0.77
CA MET A 33 -1.22 4.42 0.76
C MET A 33 -1.05 3.86 2.18
N ASP A 34 -0.75 4.69 3.17
CA ASP A 34 -0.69 4.27 4.58
C ASP A 34 -2.06 3.88 5.13
N CYS A 35 -3.15 4.55 4.73
CA CYS A 35 -4.51 4.11 5.03
C CYS A 35 -4.80 2.73 4.42
N LEU A 36 -4.42 2.50 3.16
CA LEU A 36 -4.59 1.20 2.51
C LEU A 36 -3.84 0.08 3.26
N ARG A 37 -2.63 0.34 3.75
CA ARG A 37 -1.87 -0.62 4.57
C ARG A 37 -2.59 -1.05 5.84
N LYS A 38 -3.46 -0.20 6.41
CA LYS A 38 -4.26 -0.54 7.61
C LYS A 38 -5.46 -1.43 7.28
N CYS A 39 -5.88 -1.47 6.03
CA CYS A 39 -7.06 -2.23 5.59
C CYS A 39 -6.72 -3.63 5.06
N VAL A 40 -5.44 -3.90 4.73
CA VAL A 40 -5.01 -5.22 4.22
C VAL A 40 -4.66 -6.17 5.38
N PRO A 41 -4.81 -7.50 5.20
CA PRO A 41 -4.62 -8.50 6.26
C PRO A 41 -3.13 -8.80 6.51
N LEU A 42 -2.37 -7.77 6.90
CA LEU A 42 -0.98 -7.89 7.32
C LEU A 42 -0.60 -6.68 8.19
N THR A 43 -0.70 -6.82 9.52
CA THR A 43 -0.27 -5.78 10.47
C THR A 43 1.19 -5.97 10.85
N THR A 44 2.08 -5.31 10.13
CA THR A 44 3.49 -5.27 10.46
C THR A 44 3.77 -4.06 11.37
N HIS A 45 3.91 -4.28 12.68
CA HIS A 45 4.25 -3.20 13.63
C HIS A 45 5.58 -2.51 13.30
N HIS A 46 6.52 -3.23 12.68
CA HIS A 46 7.88 -2.74 12.46
C HIS A 46 8.25 -2.48 10.99
N GLN A 47 7.55 -3.07 10.01
CA GLN A 47 7.97 -3.00 8.61
C GLN A 47 6.81 -2.74 7.64
N LYS A 48 6.70 -1.52 7.11
CA LYS A 48 5.71 -1.21 6.07
C LYS A 48 5.98 -2.02 4.80
N LEU A 49 4.94 -2.64 4.24
CA LEU A 49 4.98 -3.18 2.89
C LEU A 49 5.37 -2.11 1.86
N SER A 50 6.09 -2.53 0.82
CA SER A 50 6.36 -1.67 -0.33
C SER A 50 5.05 -1.23 -1.01
N LYS A 51 5.10 -0.15 -1.82
CA LYS A 51 3.89 0.34 -2.53
C LYS A 51 3.29 -0.76 -3.42
N ILE A 52 4.13 -1.50 -4.13
CA ILE A 52 3.68 -2.57 -5.02
C ILE A 52 3.08 -3.75 -4.25
N GLU A 53 3.69 -4.17 -3.16
CA GLU A 53 3.16 -5.26 -2.33
C GLU A 53 1.85 -4.86 -1.64
N THR A 54 1.73 -3.61 -1.19
CA THR A 54 0.47 -3.11 -0.61
C THR A 54 -0.67 -3.19 -1.65
N LEU A 55 -0.41 -2.74 -2.88
CA LEU A 55 -1.41 -2.77 -3.95
C LEU A 55 -1.77 -4.21 -4.38
N ARG A 56 -0.78 -5.10 -4.47
CA ARG A 56 -1.00 -6.52 -4.79
C ARG A 56 -1.83 -7.20 -3.71
N LEU A 57 -1.46 -7.00 -2.43
CA LEU A 57 -2.18 -7.59 -1.31
C LEU A 57 -3.61 -7.05 -1.21
N ALA A 58 -3.83 -5.76 -1.45
CA ALA A 58 -5.17 -5.18 -1.48
C ALA A 58 -6.05 -5.81 -2.56
N ARG A 59 -5.54 -5.97 -3.78
CA ARG A 59 -6.25 -6.65 -4.87
C ARG A 59 -6.58 -8.10 -4.49
N ASN A 60 -5.60 -8.84 -3.98
CA ASN A 60 -5.78 -10.24 -3.59
C ASN A 60 -6.82 -10.37 -2.47
N TYR A 61 -6.79 -9.45 -1.50
CA TYR A 61 -7.75 -9.45 -0.40
C TYR A 61 -9.18 -9.19 -0.88
N ILE A 62 -9.39 -8.24 -1.81
CA ILE A 62 -10.69 -8.03 -2.45
C ILE A 62 -11.17 -9.32 -3.12
N THR A 63 -10.29 -10.03 -3.85
CA THR A 63 -10.64 -11.32 -4.48
C THR A 63 -11.04 -12.37 -3.46
N ALA A 64 -10.27 -12.51 -2.38
CA ALA A 64 -10.54 -13.46 -1.30
C ALA A 64 -11.89 -13.19 -0.63
N LEU A 65 -12.17 -11.93 -0.29
CA LEU A 65 -13.45 -11.50 0.30
C LEU A 65 -14.62 -11.74 -0.65
N LYS A 66 -14.47 -11.43 -1.94
CA LYS A 66 -15.51 -11.72 -2.95
C LYS A 66 -15.82 -13.21 -3.02
N LYS A 67 -14.80 -14.07 -2.99
CA LYS A 67 -15.00 -15.51 -3.01
C LYS A 67 -15.70 -15.99 -1.73
N MET A 68 -15.28 -15.50 -0.56
CA MET A 68 -15.93 -15.81 0.72
C MET A 68 -17.42 -15.45 0.74
N LEU A 69 -17.80 -14.33 0.13
CA LEU A 69 -19.21 -13.92 0.04
C LEU A 69 -20.03 -14.79 -0.91
N ASN A 70 -19.44 -15.27 -2.01
CA ASN A 70 -20.13 -16.09 -3.01
C ASN A 70 -20.19 -17.57 -2.63
N GLU A 71 -19.19 -18.06 -1.91
CA GLU A 71 -19.02 -19.47 -1.52
C GLU A 71 -18.63 -19.58 -0.03
N PRO A 72 -19.54 -19.22 0.90
CA PRO A 72 -19.19 -19.09 2.33
C PRO A 72 -18.70 -20.38 2.98
N SER A 73 -19.09 -21.53 2.43
CA SER A 73 -18.79 -22.87 2.94
C SER A 73 -17.56 -23.54 2.32
N ASN A 74 -16.87 -22.90 1.34
CA ASN A 74 -15.78 -23.54 0.59
C ASN A 74 -14.41 -22.83 0.68
N LEU A 75 -14.31 -21.67 1.35
CA LEU A 75 -13.01 -21.03 1.50
C LEU A 75 -12.24 -21.66 2.66
N PHE A 76 -11.48 -22.73 2.38
CA PHE A 76 -10.54 -23.28 3.35
C PHE A 76 -9.43 -22.27 3.65
N ASP A 77 -8.94 -22.24 4.89
CA ASP A 77 -7.86 -21.32 5.32
C ASP A 77 -6.65 -21.35 4.37
N LEU A 78 -6.34 -22.53 3.83
CA LEU A 78 -5.24 -22.71 2.88
C LEU A 78 -5.49 -22.03 1.53
N GLU A 79 -6.73 -21.99 1.05
CA GLU A 79 -7.09 -21.29 -0.18
C GLU A 79 -7.04 -19.78 0.03
N TYR A 80 -7.54 -19.29 1.17
CA TYR A 80 -7.44 -17.88 1.55
C TYR A 80 -5.98 -17.40 1.54
N VAL A 81 -5.09 -18.15 2.20
CA VAL A 81 -3.64 -17.86 2.22
C VAL A 81 -3.05 -17.86 0.82
N THR A 82 -3.41 -18.84 0.00
CA THR A 82 -2.91 -18.96 -1.37
C THR A 82 -3.27 -17.73 -2.20
N ILE A 83 -4.51 -17.26 -2.09
CA ILE A 83 -4.97 -16.04 -2.77
C ILE A 83 -4.16 -14.83 -2.30
N LEU A 84 -3.98 -14.65 -0.97
CA LEU A 84 -3.23 -13.51 -0.44
C LEU A 84 -1.76 -13.50 -0.88
N CYS A 85 -1.10 -14.65 -0.90
CA CYS A 85 0.32 -14.80 -1.24
C CYS A 85 0.63 -14.64 -2.74
N GLN A 86 -0.38 -14.62 -3.62
CA GLN A 86 -0.17 -14.58 -5.06
C GLN A 86 0.62 -13.35 -5.53
N GLY A 87 1.83 -13.57 -6.05
CA GLY A 87 2.71 -12.52 -6.58
C GLY A 87 3.40 -11.66 -5.51
N MET A 88 3.41 -12.12 -4.26
CA MET A 88 4.13 -11.50 -3.15
C MET A 88 5.60 -11.96 -3.14
N SER A 89 6.47 -11.18 -2.51
CA SER A 89 7.87 -11.59 -2.28
C SER A 89 7.92 -12.75 -1.27
N GLN A 90 9.01 -13.53 -1.27
CA GLN A 90 9.17 -14.63 -0.32
C GLN A 90 9.05 -14.17 1.13
N THR A 91 9.65 -13.03 1.47
CA THR A 91 9.55 -12.43 2.81
C THR A 91 8.10 -12.14 3.17
N THR A 92 7.34 -11.55 2.25
CA THR A 92 5.94 -11.21 2.52
C THR A 92 5.04 -12.44 2.57
N THR A 93 5.26 -13.43 1.71
CA THR A 93 4.59 -14.73 1.77
C THR A 93 4.78 -15.40 3.13
N ASN A 94 6.00 -15.39 3.67
CA ASN A 94 6.29 -15.94 4.99
C ASN A 94 5.55 -15.18 6.11
N MET A 95 5.49 -13.84 6.03
CA MET A 95 4.74 -13.03 6.99
C MET A 95 3.23 -13.34 6.96
N ILE A 96 2.64 -13.47 5.77
CA ILE A 96 1.22 -13.81 5.60
C ILE A 96 0.93 -15.21 6.17
N ALA A 97 1.74 -16.20 5.81
CA ALA A 97 1.59 -17.57 6.30
C ALA A 97 1.68 -17.67 7.84
N THR A 98 2.55 -16.87 8.46
CA THR A 98 2.71 -16.85 9.92
C THR A 98 1.50 -16.27 10.64
N LEU A 99 0.79 -15.30 10.04
CA LEU A 99 -0.41 -14.71 10.63
C LEU A 99 -1.61 -15.67 10.58
N THR A 100 -1.73 -16.46 9.53
CA THR A 100 -2.84 -17.40 9.37
C THR A 100 -2.69 -18.65 10.22
N SER A 101 -1.46 -19.12 10.46
CA SER A 101 -1.20 -20.20 11.43
C SER A 101 -1.57 -19.82 12.87
N LYS A 102 -1.81 -18.54 13.19
CA LYS A 102 -2.36 -18.11 14.49
C LYS A 102 -3.88 -18.12 14.55
N MET A 103 -4.58 -18.02 13.41
CA MET A 103 -6.05 -18.05 13.37
C MET A 103 -6.63 -19.46 13.50
N SER A 104 -5.86 -20.50 13.20
CA SER A 104 -6.26 -21.91 13.35
C SER A 104 -6.23 -22.44 14.80
N PHE A 105 -5.87 -21.61 15.78
CA PHE A 105 -5.80 -21.97 17.22
C PHE A 105 -6.75 -21.14 18.12
N LEU A 106 -7.72 -20.44 17.51
CA LEU A 106 -8.82 -19.77 18.21
C LEU A 106 -10.14 -20.34 17.71
#